data_AF-A0A9P6KZ12-F1
#
_entry.id   AF-A0A9P6KZ12-F1
#
_cell.length_a   1.000
_cell.length_b   1.000
_cell.length_c   1.000
_cell.angle_alpha   90.00
_cell.angle_beta   90.00
_cell.angle_gamma   90.00
#
_symmetry.space_group_name_H-M   'P 1'
#
loop_
_entity.id
_entity.type
_entity.pdbx_description
1 polymer ?
#
loop_
_entity_poly.entity_id
_entity_poly.type
_entity_poly.pdbx_seq_one_letter_code
_entity_poly.pdbx_strand_id
1 'polypeptide(L)'
;MFTNPIEEEKKLQAALGLLKLKFRTNPEGKKTLYQSLVLKRVFNIIKYPSQQTQKDLAILLNLSDRSVRTWFQNERQQETKASLKNGFIGFEIPPLILYRICKEVIWQIESNIKN
;
A
#
# COMPACT_ATOMS: atom_id res chain seq x y z
N MET A 1 -20.28 -18.87 0.67
CA MET A 1 -19.54 -19.47 1.80
C MET A 1 -18.72 -18.34 2.42
N PHE A 2 -19.10 -17.84 3.60
CA PHE A 2 -18.38 -16.74 4.24
C PHE A 2 -17.07 -17.31 4.80
N THR A 3 -15.97 -17.00 4.12
CA THR A 3 -14.62 -17.36 4.53
C THR A 3 -14.28 -16.67 5.86
N ASN A 4 -13.65 -17.42 6.77
CA ASN A 4 -13.24 -16.91 8.07
C ASN A 4 -12.18 -15.79 7.88
N PRO A 5 -12.41 -14.55 8.38
CA PRO A 5 -11.47 -13.44 8.18
C PRO A 5 -10.04 -13.73 8.67
N ILE A 6 -9.90 -14.53 9.72
CA ILE A 6 -8.59 -14.93 10.26
C ILE A 6 -7.87 -15.86 9.29
N GLU A 7 -8.61 -16.76 8.64
CA GLU A 7 -8.05 -17.69 7.67
C GLU A 7 -7.67 -16.97 6.36
N GLU A 8 -8.47 -15.99 5.93
CA GLU A 8 -8.14 -15.12 4.80
C GLU A 8 -6.86 -14.32 5.05
N GLU A 9 -6.73 -13.75 6.25
CA GLU A 9 -5.53 -13.02 6.65
C GLU A 9 -4.27 -13.90 6.58
N LYS A 10 -4.34 -15.13 7.11
CA LYS A 10 -3.24 -16.10 7.00
C LYS A 10 -2.88 -16.42 5.54
N LYS A 11 -3.88 -16.60 4.67
CA LYS A 11 -3.68 -16.85 3.23
C LYS A 11 -2.99 -15.66 2.56
N LEU A 12 -3.39 -14.44 2.90
CA LEU A 12 -2.79 -13.22 2.34
C LEU A 12 -1.36 -13.00 2.83
N GLN A 13 -1.07 -13.25 4.10
CA GLN A 13 0.31 -13.23 4.62
C GLN A 13 1.20 -14.21 3.86
N ALA A 14 0.74 -15.45 3.65
CA ALA A 14 1.46 -16.43 2.86
C ALA A 14 1.67 -15.95 1.41
N ALA A 15 0.64 -15.37 0.78
CA ALA A 15 0.72 -14.83 -0.56
C ALA A 15 1.74 -13.67 -0.68
N LEU A 16 1.80 -12.76 0.31
CA LEU A 16 2.83 -11.72 0.38
C LEU A 16 4.24 -12.32 0.41
N GLY A 17 4.44 -13.39 1.20
CA GLY A 17 5.70 -14.13 1.25
C GLY A 17 6.12 -14.66 -0.13
N LEU A 18 5.19 -15.27 -0.86
CA LEU A 18 5.44 -15.79 -2.22
C LEU A 18 5.74 -14.67 -3.23
N LEU A 19 4.99 -13.57 -3.17
CA LEU A 19 5.21 -12.42 -4.05
C LEU A 19 6.57 -11.78 -3.81
N LYS A 20 7.01 -11.67 -2.55
CA LYS A 20 8.35 -11.18 -2.20
C LYS A 20 9.46 -12.02 -2.83
N LEU A 21 9.29 -13.34 -2.94
CA LEU A 21 10.25 -14.22 -3.59
C LEU A 21 10.27 -14.05 -5.11
N LYS A 22 9.10 -13.74 -5.71
CA LYS A 22 8.94 -13.51 -7.15
C LYS A 22 9.52 -12.16 -7.59
N PHE A 23 9.31 -11.12 -6.79
CA PHE A 23 9.76 -9.76 -7.07
C PHE A 23 11.13 -9.49 -6.42
N ARG A 24 12.19 -10.14 -6.92
CA ARG A 24 13.56 -9.97 -6.38
C ARG A 24 14.19 -8.61 -6.69
N THR A 25 13.78 -7.99 -7.79
CA THR A 25 14.23 -6.68 -8.22
C THR A 25 13.02 -5.78 -8.40
N ASN A 26 12.90 -4.77 -7.55
CA ASN A 26 11.76 -3.86 -7.61
C ASN A 26 12.12 -2.72 -8.57
N PRO A 27 11.33 -2.47 -9.62
CA PRO A 27 11.65 -1.46 -10.61
C PRO A 27 11.69 -0.06 -9.97
N GLU A 28 12.77 0.67 -10.23
CA GLU A 28 12.85 2.10 -9.93
C GLU A 28 12.37 2.88 -11.16
N GLY A 29 11.30 3.67 -11.01
CA GLY A 29 10.67 4.38 -12.12
C GLY A 29 9.44 5.16 -11.71
N LYS A 30 8.80 5.83 -12.69
CA LYS A 30 7.54 6.56 -12.48
C LYS A 30 6.44 5.56 -12.10
N LYS A 31 5.74 5.85 -11.00
CA LYS A 31 4.62 5.05 -10.51
C LYS A 31 3.49 5.05 -11.54
N THR A 32 2.88 3.89 -11.77
CA THR A 32 1.68 3.77 -12.60
C THR A 32 0.50 4.48 -11.93
N LEU A 33 -0.59 4.69 -12.69
CA LEU A 33 -1.83 5.24 -12.16
C LEU A 33 -2.36 4.39 -10.99
N TYR A 34 -2.42 3.07 -11.17
CA TYR A 34 -2.84 2.13 -10.14
C TYR A 34 -2.02 2.25 -8.85
N GLN A 35 -0.69 2.19 -8.97
CA GLN A 35 0.20 2.32 -7.81
C GLN A 35 -0.01 3.64 -7.08
N SER A 36 -0.18 4.75 -7.82
CA SER A 36 -0.39 6.08 -7.24
C SER A 36 -1.74 6.18 -6.51
N LEU A 37 -2.80 5.60 -7.08
CA LEU A 37 -4.14 5.61 -6.48
C LEU A 37 -4.21 4.75 -5.21
N VAL A 38 -3.61 3.56 -5.20
CA VAL A 38 -3.53 2.72 -4.00
C VAL A 38 -2.79 3.44 -2.88
N LEU A 39 -1.61 4.02 -3.18
CA LEU A 39 -0.82 4.76 -2.19
C LEU A 39 -1.62 5.94 -1.61
N LYS A 40 -2.30 6.73 -2.46
CA LYS A 40 -3.20 7.82 -2.01
C LYS A 40 -4.35 7.31 -1.15
N ARG A 41 -4.98 6.21 -1.54
CA ARG A 41 -6.10 5.64 -0.79
C ARG A 41 -5.68 5.20 0.60
N VAL A 42 -4.52 4.53 0.72
CA VAL A 42 -3.95 4.17 2.03
C VAL A 42 -3.60 5.41 2.83
N PHE A 43 -2.98 6.42 2.21
CA PHE A 43 -2.61 7.67 2.88
C PHE A 43 -3.83 8.41 3.46
N ASN A 44 -4.96 8.37 2.77
CA ASN A 44 -6.22 8.94 3.28
C ASN A 44 -6.79 8.18 4.48
N ILE A 45 -6.42 6.91 4.67
CA ILE A 45 -6.80 6.12 5.84
C ILE A 45 -5.79 6.33 6.97
N ILE A 46 -4.49 6.23 6.68
CA ILE A 46 -3.41 6.55 7.63
C ILE A 46 -2.25 7.30 6.97
N LYS A 47 -1.85 8.41 7.60
CA LYS A 47 -0.75 9.28 7.12
C LYS A 47 0.65 8.74 7.44
N TYR A 48 0.72 7.90 8.47
CA TYR A 48 1.95 7.30 9.00
C TYR A 48 1.77 5.78 9.09
N PRO A 49 1.88 5.04 7.98
CA PRO A 49 1.88 3.58 8.01
C PRO A 49 3.12 3.03 8.74
N SER A 50 2.96 1.92 9.46
CA SER A 50 4.08 1.20 10.08
C SER A 50 5.11 0.75 9.04
N GLN A 51 6.34 0.44 9.47
CA GLN A 51 7.35 -0.08 8.56
C GLN A 51 6.91 -1.40 7.89
N GLN A 52 6.18 -2.25 8.62
CA GLN A 52 5.66 -3.50 8.08
C GLN A 52 4.62 -3.24 6.99
N THR A 53 3.67 -2.34 7.24
CA THR A 53 2.67 -1.92 6.24
C THR A 53 3.32 -1.37 4.98
N GLN A 54 4.39 -0.59 5.11
CA GLN A 54 5.13 -0.05 3.97
C GLN A 54 5.82 -1.16 3.16
N LYS A 55 6.35 -2.21 3.81
CA LYS A 55 6.91 -3.39 3.13
C LYS A 55 5.83 -4.19 2.42
N ASP A 56 4.68 -4.39 3.05
CA ASP A 56 3.57 -5.13 2.46
C ASP A 56 3.03 -4.40 1.22
N LEU A 57 2.92 -3.06 1.28
CA LEU A 57 2.61 -2.22 0.12
C LEU A 57 3.68 -2.31 -0.98
N ALA A 58 4.96 -2.32 -0.62
CA ALA A 58 6.05 -2.47 -1.58
C ALA A 58 5.94 -3.80 -2.35
N ILE A 59 5.62 -4.89 -1.65
CA ILE A 59 5.39 -6.20 -2.24
C ILE A 59 4.15 -6.19 -3.15
N LEU A 60 3.01 -5.71 -2.65
CA LEU A 60 1.73 -5.70 -3.38
C LEU A 60 1.79 -4.86 -4.66
N LEU A 61 2.50 -3.73 -4.60
CA LEU A 61 2.61 -2.81 -5.72
C LEU A 61 3.83 -3.07 -6.61
N ASN A 62 4.66 -4.08 -6.28
CA ASN A 62 5.95 -4.34 -6.91
C ASN A 62 6.80 -3.05 -7.01
N LEU A 63 6.98 -2.37 -5.89
CA LEU A 63 7.77 -1.16 -5.72
C LEU A 63 8.90 -1.40 -4.73
N SER A 64 10.00 -0.65 -4.81
CA SER A 64 11.05 -0.76 -3.79
C SER A 64 10.57 -0.21 -2.44
N ASP A 65 11.01 -0.81 -1.34
CA ASP A 65 10.71 -0.31 0.02
C ASP A 65 11.06 1.17 0.17
N ARG A 66 12.16 1.60 -0.47
CA ARG A 66 12.59 3.00 -0.51
C ARG A 66 11.59 3.88 -1.25
N SER A 67 11.09 3.42 -2.39
CA SER A 67 10.08 4.15 -3.19
C SER A 67 8.80 4.39 -2.40
N VAL A 68 8.31 3.39 -1.64
CA VAL A 68 7.12 3.54 -0.78
C VAL A 68 7.42 4.47 0.40
N ARG A 69 8.54 4.26 1.13
CA ARG A 69 8.98 5.14 2.23
C ARG A 69 9.03 6.61 1.81
N THR A 70 9.75 6.90 0.74
CA THR A 70 9.94 8.27 0.22
C THR A 70 8.63 8.85 -0.30
N TRP A 71 7.76 8.04 -0.90
CA TRP A 71 6.44 8.53 -1.32
C TRP A 71 5.61 9.02 -0.13
N PHE A 72 5.51 8.26 0.96
CA PHE A 72 4.79 8.69 2.16
C PHE A 72 5.45 9.91 2.82
N GLN A 73 6.78 10.02 2.78
CA GLN A 73 7.49 11.22 3.25
C GLN A 73 7.13 12.45 2.41
N ASN A 74 7.17 12.34 1.08
CA ASN A 74 6.88 13.43 0.16
C ASN A 74 5.41 13.87 0.22
N GLU A 75 4.48 12.93 0.32
CA GLU A 75 3.05 13.24 0.48
C GLU A 75 2.79 13.96 1.80
N ARG A 76 3.42 13.51 2.89
CA ARG A 76 3.35 14.28 4.15
C ARG A 76 3.95 15.66 3.99
N GLN A 77 5.12 15.82 3.38
CA GLN A 77 5.70 17.16 3.19
C GLN A 77 4.80 18.08 2.35
N GLN A 78 4.08 17.54 1.36
CA GLN A 78 3.08 18.28 0.60
C GLN A 78 1.90 18.73 1.48
N GLU A 79 1.38 17.87 2.37
CA GLU A 79 0.34 18.24 3.35
C GLU A 79 0.88 19.11 4.51
N THR A 80 2.15 18.95 4.88
CA THR A 80 2.78 19.46 6.11
C THR A 80 3.53 20.77 5.91
N LYS A 81 3.38 21.45 4.76
CA LYS A 81 3.59 22.91 4.72
C LYS A 81 2.74 23.66 5.78
N ALA A 82 1.86 22.96 6.52
CA ALA A 82 1.04 23.46 7.62
C ALA A 82 1.43 23.08 9.07
N SER A 83 2.31 22.12 9.43
CA SER A 83 2.80 21.93 10.84
C SER A 83 3.74 20.74 11.11
N LEU A 84 4.94 21.02 11.61
CA LEU A 84 5.93 20.07 12.18
C LEU A 84 5.29 19.05 13.14
N LYS A 85 5.65 17.75 13.11
CA LYS A 85 5.88 16.93 14.32
C LYS A 85 6.82 15.73 14.10
N ASN A 86 7.81 15.65 14.99
CA ASN A 86 8.63 14.47 15.29
C ASN A 86 7.86 13.56 16.27
N GLY A 87 8.00 12.23 16.13
CA GLY A 87 7.69 11.26 17.19
C GLY A 87 6.50 10.30 16.99
N PHE A 88 5.79 10.31 15.85
CA PHE A 88 4.69 9.36 15.63
C PHE A 88 5.20 7.98 15.18
N ILE A 89 4.87 6.94 15.94
CA ILE A 89 5.08 5.54 15.56
C ILE A 89 3.88 5.12 14.72
N GLY A 90 4.11 4.78 13.45
CA GLY A 90 3.05 4.48 12.48
C GLY A 90 2.16 3.30 12.86
N PHE A 91 0.88 3.34 12.45
CA PHE A 91 -0.08 2.25 12.70
C PHE A 91 0.08 1.12 11.66
N GLU A 92 -0.07 -0.13 12.09
CA GLU A 92 0.02 -1.31 11.21
C GLU A 92 -1.33 -1.64 10.59
N ILE A 93 -1.37 -1.82 9.27
CA ILE A 93 -2.57 -2.23 8.54
C ILE A 93 -2.47 -3.73 8.23
N PRO A 94 -3.47 -4.54 8.60
CA PRO A 94 -3.52 -5.94 8.20
C PRO A 94 -3.52 -6.12 6.67
N PRO A 95 -2.75 -7.07 6.12
CA PRO A 95 -2.77 -7.47 4.71
C PRO A 95 -4.15 -7.57 4.05
N LEU A 96 -5.17 -8.08 4.75
CA LEU A 96 -6.55 -8.13 4.23
C LEU A 96 -7.12 -6.76 3.83
N ILE A 97 -6.83 -5.72 4.62
CA ILE A 97 -7.29 -4.36 4.31
C ILE A 97 -6.53 -3.81 3.10
N LEU A 98 -5.22 -4.04 3.01
CA LEU A 98 -4.43 -3.63 1.86
C LEU A 98 -4.91 -4.31 0.57
N TYR A 99 -5.21 -5.60 0.63
CA TYR A 99 -5.77 -6.35 -0.49
C TYR A 99 -7.13 -5.78 -0.95
N ARG A 100 -8.02 -5.47 -0.02
CA ARG A 100 -9.32 -4.84 -0.33
C ARG A 100 -9.15 -3.50 -1.04
N ILE A 101 -8.25 -2.65 -0.55
CA ILE A 101 -7.94 -1.36 -1.19
C ILE A 101 -7.43 -1.56 -2.61
N CYS A 102 -6.48 -2.48 -2.82
CA CYS A 102 -5.98 -2.82 -4.15
C CYS A 102 -7.12 -3.24 -5.09
N LYS A 103 -8.02 -4.12 -4.62
CA LYS A 103 -9.17 -4.61 -5.39
C LYS A 103 -10.17 -3.48 -5.72
N GLU A 104 -10.46 -2.62 -4.76
CA GLU A 104 -11.34 -1.45 -4.95
C GLU A 104 -10.78 -0.50 -6.02
N VAL A 105 -9.48 -0.20 -5.97
CA VAL A 105 -8.85 0.70 -6.95
C VAL A 105 -8.87 0.10 -8.36
N ILE A 106 -8.61 -1.20 -8.51
CA ILE A 106 -8.72 -1.87 -9.83
C ILE A 106 -10.15 -1.72 -10.38
N TRP A 107 -11.15 -2.02 -9.55
CA TRP A 107 -12.55 -1.92 -9.95
C TRP A 107 -12.94 -0.49 -10.38
N GLN A 108 -12.43 0.52 -9.68
CA GLN A 108 -12.65 1.93 -10.04
C GLN A 108 -12.01 2.30 -11.39
N ILE A 109 -10.77 1.86 -11.64
CA ILE A 109 -10.09 2.11 -12.93
C ILE A 109 -10.86 1.46 -14.07
N GLU A 110 -11.26 0.19 -13.91
CA GLU A 110 -12.01 -0.55 -14.93
C GLU A 110 -13.39 0.07 -15.20
N SER A 111 -14.05 0.61 -14.17
CA SER A 111 -15.35 1.27 -14.30
C SER A 111 -15.24 2.63 -15.03
N ASN A 112 -14.15 3.37 -14.80
CA ASN A 112 -13.91 4.65 -15.47
C ASN A 112 -13.51 4.50 -16.96
N ILE A 113 -13.06 3.33 -17.40
CA ILE A 113 -12.75 3.05 -18.81
C ILE A 113 -14.02 2.68 -19.61
N LYS A 114 -15.08 2.22 -18.94
CA LYS A 114 -16.33 1.74 -19.55
C LYS A 114 -17.41 2.82 -19.70
N ASN A 115 -17.19 4.00 -19.11
CA ASN A 115 -18.04 5.19 -19.25
C ASN A 115 -17.35 6.20 -20.16
#